data_AF-A0A534YVA0-F1
#
_entry.id   AF-A0A534YVA0-F1
#
_cell.length_a   1.000
_cell.length_b   1.000
_cell.length_c   1.000
_cell.angle_alpha   90.00
_cell.angle_beta   90.00
_cell.angle_gamma   90.00
#
_symmetry.space_group_name_H-M   'P 1'
#
loop_
_entity.id
_entity.type
_entity.pdbx_description
1 polymer ?
#
loop_
_entity_poly.entity_id
_entity_poly.type
_entity_poly.pdbx_seq_one_letter_code
_entity_poly.pdbx_strand_id
1 'polypeptide(L)'
;MRRRGLGDPLLVVTDGAPGLIRAVEECFPRSHRQRCLAHRMRNLEAKVPEDVWPELRARAKAAYETPSPELANALRDDFASRYARELPAAVQCFGRTSRRARHICASPLVIAR
;
A
#
# COMPACT_ATOMS: atom_id res chain seq x y z
N MET A 1 13.77 -18.94 -7.17
CA MET A 1 14.71 -17.94 -7.73
C MET A 1 16.16 -18.40 -7.60
N ARG A 2 16.68 -18.57 -6.37
CA ARG A 2 18.07 -19.01 -6.14
C ARG A 2 18.48 -20.33 -6.83
N ARG A 3 17.66 -21.38 -6.72
CA ARG A 3 17.89 -22.65 -7.44
C ARG A 3 17.93 -22.52 -8.97
N ARG A 4 17.42 -21.41 -9.52
CA ARG A 4 17.43 -21.08 -10.95
C ARG A 4 18.58 -20.11 -11.31
N GLY A 5 19.53 -19.86 -10.40
CA GLY A 5 20.64 -18.92 -10.60
C GLY A 5 20.28 -17.44 -10.51
N LEU A 6 19.07 -17.09 -10.05
CA LEU A 6 18.65 -15.69 -9.92
C LEU A 6 19.04 -15.12 -8.55
N GLY A 7 19.58 -13.90 -8.56
CA GLY A 7 19.89 -13.13 -7.35
C GLY A 7 18.65 -12.67 -6.58
N ASP A 8 18.89 -12.06 -5.42
CA ASP A 8 17.82 -11.50 -4.60
C ASP A 8 17.21 -10.26 -5.29
N PRO A 9 15.88 -10.14 -5.35
CA PRO A 9 15.22 -9.00 -5.99
C PRO A 9 15.46 -7.71 -5.22
N LEU A 10 15.44 -6.56 -5.89
CA LEU A 10 15.50 -5.26 -5.19
C LEU A 10 14.21 -4.99 -4.39
N LEU A 11 13.07 -5.37 -4.96
CA LEU A 11 11.74 -5.14 -4.40
C LEU A 11 10.86 -6.38 -4.57
N VAL A 12 10.18 -6.77 -3.51
CA VAL A 12 9.13 -7.79 -3.53
C VAL A 12 7.79 -7.14 -3.21
N VAL A 13 6.83 -7.28 -4.12
CA VAL A 13 5.47 -6.77 -3.97
C VAL A 13 4.53 -7.94 -3.68
N THR A 14 3.84 -7.89 -2.53
CA THR A 14 2.87 -8.92 -2.13
C THR A 14 1.51 -8.32 -1.80
N ASP A 15 0.47 -9.14 -1.69
CA ASP A 15 -0.87 -8.70 -1.24
C ASP A 15 -0.92 -8.28 0.25
N GLY A 16 0.13 -8.58 1.01
CA GLY A 16 0.24 -8.33 2.45
C GLY A 16 -0.18 -9.49 3.34
N ALA A 17 -0.32 -10.71 2.80
CA ALA A 17 -0.57 -11.90 3.59
C ALA A 17 0.58 -12.15 4.59
N PRO A 18 0.30 -12.44 5.88
CA PRO A 18 1.35 -12.62 6.89
C PRO A 18 2.39 -13.69 6.54
N GLY A 19 1.94 -14.82 5.95
CA GLY A 19 2.83 -15.89 5.50
C GLY A 19 3.78 -15.45 4.38
N LEU A 20 3.29 -14.65 3.42
CA LEU A 20 4.13 -14.10 2.36
C LEU A 20 5.11 -13.05 2.90
N ILE A 21 4.68 -12.21 3.84
CA ILE A 21 5.57 -11.24 4.51
C ILE A 21 6.71 -12.00 5.18
N ARG A 22 6.40 -13.03 5.97
CA ARG A 22 7.39 -13.86 6.66
C ARG A 22 8.35 -14.52 5.66
N ALA A 23 7.82 -15.18 4.63
CA ALA A 23 8.64 -15.86 3.63
C ALA A 23 9.59 -14.90 2.90
N VAL A 24 9.14 -13.67 2.59
CA VAL A 24 9.99 -12.65 1.97
C VAL A 24 11.08 -12.16 2.92
N GLU A 25 10.74 -11.92 4.19
CA GLU A 25 11.73 -11.47 5.19
C GLU A 25 12.79 -12.55 5.48
N GLU A 26 12.42 -13.83 5.44
CA GLU A 26 13.34 -14.96 5.63
C GLU A 26 14.17 -15.24 4.38
N CYS A 27 13.54 -15.29 3.20
CA CYS A 27 14.22 -15.67 1.96
C CYS A 27 15.03 -14.52 1.35
N PHE A 28 14.55 -13.28 1.50
CA PHE A 28 15.10 -12.09 0.83
C PHE A 28 15.25 -10.91 1.80
N PRO A 29 16.05 -11.04 2.88
CA PRO A 29 16.13 -10.05 3.96
C PRO A 29 16.64 -8.68 3.52
N ARG A 30 17.35 -8.61 2.38
CA ARG A 30 17.88 -7.37 1.80
C ARG A 30 16.91 -6.70 0.83
N SER A 31 15.86 -7.38 0.39
CA SER A 31 14.89 -6.82 -0.54
C SER A 31 13.97 -5.83 0.16
N HIS A 32 13.67 -4.73 -0.51
CA HIS A 32 12.54 -3.90 -0.12
C HIS A 32 11.25 -4.69 -0.26
N ARG A 33 10.28 -4.39 0.60
CA ARG A 33 8.95 -4.98 0.52
C ARG A 33 7.91 -3.89 0.41
N GLN A 34 6.94 -4.14 -0.45
CA GLN A 34 5.78 -3.28 -0.65
C GLN A 34 4.50 -4.11 -0.72
N ARG A 35 3.40 -3.51 -0.26
CA ARG A 35 2.06 -4.06 -0.50
C ARG A 35 1.53 -3.60 -1.85
N CYS A 36 1.03 -4.54 -2.65
CA CYS A 36 0.48 -4.29 -3.98
C CYS A 36 -0.68 -3.30 -3.91
N LEU A 37 -0.58 -2.18 -4.64
CA LEU A 37 -1.63 -1.16 -4.68
C LEU A 37 -2.91 -1.68 -5.33
N ALA A 38 -2.83 -2.55 -6.35
CA ALA A 38 -4.02 -3.16 -6.95
C ALA A 38 -4.82 -3.97 -5.91
N HIS A 39 -4.14 -4.76 -5.07
CA HIS A 39 -4.80 -5.46 -3.96
C HIS A 39 -5.31 -4.50 -2.89
N ARG A 40 -4.64 -3.37 -2.63
CA ARG A 40 -5.16 -2.33 -1.72
C ARG A 40 -6.48 -1.76 -2.22
N MET A 41 -6.52 -1.37 -3.48
CA MET A 41 -7.71 -0.77 -4.09
C MET A 41 -8.89 -1.76 -4.09
N ARG A 42 -8.68 -3.02 -4.48
CA ARG A 42 -9.75 -4.05 -4.43
C ARG A 42 -10.24 -4.34 -3.00
N ASN A 43 -9.32 -4.37 -2.03
CA ASN A 43 -9.71 -4.55 -0.62
C ASN A 43 -10.49 -3.35 -0.07
N LEU A 44 -10.26 -2.16 -0.62
CA LEU A 44 -10.98 -0.95 -0.24
C LEU A 44 -12.36 -0.91 -0.90
N GLU A 45 -12.45 -1.21 -2.20
CA GLU A 45 -13.68 -1.34 -2.96
C GLU A 45 -14.68 -2.30 -2.28
N ALA A 46 -14.19 -3.45 -1.80
CA ALA A 46 -15.01 -4.43 -1.07
C ALA A 46 -15.59 -3.93 0.28
N LYS A 47 -15.25 -2.71 0.71
CA LYS A 47 -15.67 -2.10 1.98
C LYS A 47 -16.45 -0.80 1.78
N VAL A 48 -16.78 -0.45 0.55
CA VAL A 48 -17.35 0.84 0.17
C VAL A 48 -18.58 0.60 -0.70
N PRO A 49 -19.71 1.29 -0.46
CA PRO A 49 -20.86 1.28 -1.34
C PRO A 49 -20.49 1.67 -2.78
N GLU A 50 -21.15 1.07 -3.77
CA GLU A 50 -20.81 1.25 -5.20
C GLU A 50 -20.93 2.70 -5.67
N ASP A 51 -21.92 3.44 -5.15
CA ASP A 51 -22.17 4.85 -5.43
C ASP A 51 -21.09 5.78 -4.85
N VAL A 52 -20.50 5.41 -3.71
CA VAL A 52 -19.42 6.18 -3.04
C VAL A 52 -18.04 5.85 -3.63
N TRP A 53 -17.88 4.67 -4.23
CA TRP A 53 -16.59 4.17 -4.69
C TRP A 53 -15.84 5.09 -5.65
N PRO A 54 -16.46 5.72 -6.68
CA PRO A 54 -15.74 6.59 -7.61
C PRO A 54 -14.98 7.74 -6.92
N GLU A 55 -15.61 8.41 -5.95
CA GLU A 55 -14.97 9.51 -5.20
C GLU A 55 -13.86 8.97 -4.28
N LEU A 56 -14.18 7.93 -3.51
CA LEU A 56 -13.27 7.38 -2.52
C LEU A 56 -12.02 6.77 -3.21
N ARG A 57 -12.20 6.13 -4.37
CA ARG A 57 -11.12 5.62 -5.22
C ARG A 57 -10.17 6.72 -5.66
N ALA A 58 -10.69 7.87 -6.10
CA ALA A 58 -9.87 9.00 -6.53
C ALA A 58 -9.00 9.54 -5.39
N ARG A 59 -9.59 9.70 -4.19
CA ARG A 59 -8.85 10.13 -2.98
C ARG A 59 -7.78 9.13 -2.56
N ALA A 60 -8.13 7.84 -2.51
CA ALA A 60 -7.18 6.79 -2.15
C ALA A 60 -6.01 6.73 -3.16
N LYS A 61 -6.31 6.86 -4.46
CA LYS A 61 -5.30 6.89 -5.52
C LYS A 61 -4.35 8.08 -5.35
N ALA A 62 -4.88 9.28 -5.10
CA ALA A 62 -4.08 10.49 -4.88
C ALA A 62 -3.09 10.31 -3.70
N ALA A 63 -3.56 9.70 -2.59
CA ALA A 63 -2.71 9.42 -1.44
C ALA A 63 -1.63 8.36 -1.74
N TYR A 64 -1.90 7.41 -2.63
CA TYR A 64 -0.96 6.33 -2.98
C TYR A 64 0.04 6.70 -4.06
N GLU A 65 -0.25 7.68 -4.92
CA GLU A 65 0.55 8.03 -6.10
C GLU A 65 1.29 9.37 -6.00
N THR A 66 1.02 10.17 -4.97
CA THR A 66 1.75 11.43 -4.76
C THR A 66 3.24 11.21 -4.43
N PRO A 67 4.19 11.93 -5.04
CA PRO A 67 5.62 11.78 -4.76
C PRO A 67 6.06 12.46 -3.45
N SER A 68 5.22 13.32 -2.84
CA SER A 68 5.55 13.98 -1.56
C SER A 68 5.04 13.15 -0.38
N PRO A 69 5.92 12.72 0.54
CA PRO A 69 5.52 12.05 1.77
C PRO A 69 4.61 12.90 2.65
N GLU A 70 4.85 14.21 2.69
CA GLU A 70 4.06 15.18 3.46
C GLU A 70 2.64 15.26 2.91
N LEU A 71 2.50 15.39 1.59
CA LEU A 71 1.20 15.40 0.92
C LEU A 71 0.51 14.03 1.04
N ALA A 72 1.25 12.92 0.97
CA ALA A 72 0.69 11.59 1.18
C ALA A 72 0.07 11.47 2.57
N ASN A 73 0.74 11.97 3.61
CA ASN A 73 0.21 11.96 4.97
C ASN A 73 -1.01 12.87 5.09
N ALA A 74 -0.95 14.10 4.56
CA ALA A 74 -2.09 15.03 4.58
C ALA A 74 -3.34 14.43 3.89
N LEU A 75 -3.17 13.79 2.72
CA LEU A 75 -4.26 13.12 2.01
C LEU A 75 -4.81 11.90 2.78
N ARG A 76 -3.96 11.21 3.56
CA ARG A 76 -4.41 10.10 4.41
C ARG A 76 -5.21 10.59 5.60
N ASP A 77 -4.82 11.72 6.19
CA ASP A 77 -5.52 12.34 7.30
C ASP A 77 -6.86 12.94 6.86
N ASP A 78 -6.91 13.57 5.67
CA ASP A 78 -8.16 13.99 5.02
C ASP A 78 -9.10 12.80 4.78
N PHE A 79 -8.57 11.71 4.19
CA PHE A 79 -9.33 10.49 3.95
C PHE A 79 -9.93 9.93 5.25
N ALA A 80 -9.14 9.85 6.32
CA ALA A 80 -9.60 9.36 7.60
C ALA A 80 -10.68 10.27 8.19
N SER A 81 -10.44 11.59 8.19
CA SER A 81 -11.38 12.57 8.76
C SER A 81 -12.73 12.56 8.05
N ARG A 82 -12.72 12.42 6.72
CA ARG A 82 -13.93 12.40 5.90
C ARG A 82 -14.76 11.14 6.09
N TYR A 83 -14.12 9.97 6.14
CA TYR A 83 -14.82 8.68 6.06
C TYR A 83 -14.89 7.91 7.38
N ALA A 84 -14.24 8.34 8.46
CA ALA A 84 -14.16 7.56 9.71
C ALA A 84 -15.53 7.29 10.35
N ARG A 85 -16.48 8.22 10.22
CA ARG A 85 -17.82 8.07 10.80
C ARG A 85 -18.69 7.10 9.99
N GLU A 86 -18.70 7.28 8.67
CA GLU A 86 -19.63 6.57 7.78
C GLU A 86 -19.07 5.24 7.28
N LEU A 87 -17.76 5.16 7.05
CA LEU A 87 -17.07 4.00 6.48
C LEU A 87 -15.86 3.58 7.34
N PRO A 88 -16.03 3.28 8.64
CA PRO A 88 -14.92 2.96 9.55
C PRO A 88 -14.09 1.75 9.08
N ALA A 89 -14.74 0.76 8.45
CA ALA A 89 -14.04 -0.41 7.91
C ALA A 89 -13.14 -0.06 6.70
N ALA A 90 -13.57 0.89 5.85
CA ALA A 90 -12.78 1.37 4.74
C ALA A 90 -11.57 2.17 5.23
N VAL A 91 -11.75 3.03 6.24
CA VAL A 91 -10.64 3.78 6.87
C VAL A 91 -9.62 2.84 7.52
N GLN A 92 -10.08 1.83 8.27
CA GLN A 92 -9.18 0.81 8.84
C GLN A 92 -8.42 0.04 7.73
N CYS A 93 -9.11 -0.35 6.67
CA CYS A 93 -8.50 -1.04 5.51
C CYS A 93 -7.42 -0.16 4.85
N PHE A 94 -7.74 1.10 4.61
CA PHE A 94 -6.87 2.09 3.99
C PHE A 94 -5.63 2.39 4.84
N GLY A 95 -5.80 2.53 6.16
CA GLY A 95 -4.72 2.80 7.12
C GLY A 95 -3.74 1.65 7.33
N ARG A 96 -4.16 0.40 7.08
CA ARG A 96 -3.37 -0.81 7.38
C ARG A 96 -2.06 -0.87 6.56
N THR A 97 -0.97 -0.43 7.19
CA THR A 97 0.40 -0.44 6.66
C THR A 97 1.29 -1.17 7.63
N SER A 98 2.05 -2.18 7.18
CA SER A 98 3.05 -2.79 8.05
C SER A 98 4.29 -1.88 8.14
N ARG A 99 4.84 -1.70 9.34
CA ARG A 99 6.02 -0.84 9.64
C ARG A 99 7.23 -1.09 8.72
N ARG A 100 7.33 -2.28 8.14
CA ARG A 100 8.41 -2.70 7.23
C ARG A 100 7.98 -2.75 5.75
N ALA A 101 6.72 -2.52 5.41
CA ALA A 101 6.31 -2.30 4.03
C ALA A 101 6.34 -0.79 3.75
N ARG A 102 7.38 -0.33 3.04
CA ARG A 102 7.42 1.05 2.58
C ARG A 102 6.47 1.13 1.39
N HIS A 103 5.52 2.08 1.42
CA HIS A 103 4.82 2.44 0.19
C HIS A 103 5.84 3.06 -0.76
N ILE A 104 5.76 2.70 -2.05
CA ILE A 104 6.66 3.22 -3.09
C ILE A 104 6.66 4.76 -3.10
N CYS A 105 5.51 5.39 -2.84
CA CYS A 105 5.39 6.85 -2.83
C CYS A 105 6.11 7.58 -1.69
N ALA A 106 6.59 6.87 -0.66
CA ALA A 106 7.45 7.44 0.37
C ALA A 106 8.90 6.93 0.26
N SER A 107 9.27 6.27 -0.84
CA SER A 107 10.61 5.73 -1.04
C SER A 107 11.38 6.55 -2.08
N PRO A 108 12.55 7.10 -1.73
CA PRO A 108 13.40 7.85 -2.66
C PRO A 108 13.82 7.06 -3.92
N LEU A 109 13.70 5.72 -3.87
CA LEU A 109 14.11 4.79 -4.93
C LEU A 109 13.25 4.84 -6.20
N VAL A 110 12.08 5.50 -6.18
CA VAL A 110 11.18 5.61 -7.34
C VAL A 110 10.98 7.06 -7.80
N ILE A 111 11.32 8.05 -6.96
CA ILE A 111 11.27 9.48 -7.32
C ILE A 111 12.44 9.85 -8.26
N ALA A 112 13.51 9.04 -8.28
CA ALA A 112 14.60 9.16 -9.24
C ALA A 112 14.28 8.36 -10.53
N ARG A 113 13.44 8.92 -11.39
CA ARG A 113 13.48 8.68 -12.84
C ARG A 113 13.39 10.01 -13.56
#